data_AF-A0A1S1HLN8-F1
#
_entry.id   AF-A0A1S1HLN8-F1
#
_cell.length_a   1.000
_cell.length_b   1.000
_cell.length_c   1.000
_cell.angle_alpha   90.00
_cell.angle_beta   90.00
_cell.angle_gamma   90.00
#
_symmetry.space_group_name_H-M   'P 1'
#
loop_
_entity.id
_entity.type
_entity.pdbx_description
1 polymer ?
#
loop_
_entity_poly.entity_id
_entity_poly.type
_entity_poly.pdbx_seq_one_letter_code
_entity_poly.pdbx_strand_id
1 'polypeptide(L)'
;MLCNELGFGGLLYGPPVIEKINNSYEIQFALQKQVLRQDARIEISTLCRNTLKRISGINAFIQIFESVLGMAQGTCFSNLSLGSDISDLYWRYKGSPWFKNLVIMEMIRLCSIPQLNKSQETPSTPFLVVNRINNVEIPSFKLVDQRLEIFVDLDLEGIGQWKHKLSVFISTPEQLTEGRKKAQEINYELF
;
A
#
# COMPACT_ATOMS: atom_id res chain seq x y z
N MET A 1 -3.92 -27.64 -0.60
CA MET A 1 -4.09 -26.22 -0.97
C MET A 1 -3.49 -25.40 0.16
N LEU A 2 -2.31 -24.82 -0.06
CA LEU A 2 -1.64 -23.99 0.95
C LEU A 2 -1.98 -22.54 0.68
N CYS A 3 -3.01 -22.07 1.38
CA CYS A 3 -3.35 -20.67 1.42
C CYS A 3 -2.77 -20.10 2.72
N ASN A 4 -1.65 -19.38 2.62
CA ASN A 4 -1.67 -18.10 3.30
C ASN A 4 -2.86 -17.37 2.71
N GLU A 5 -3.77 -16.88 3.55
CA GLU A 5 -4.99 -16.26 3.06
C GLU A 5 -4.59 -15.08 2.15
N LEU A 6 -4.96 -15.16 0.86
CA LEU A 6 -4.72 -14.06 -0.07
C LEU A 6 -5.28 -12.78 0.55
N GLY A 7 -4.41 -11.80 0.78
CA GLY A 7 -4.74 -10.55 1.46
C GLY A 7 -4.17 -10.37 2.86
N PHE A 8 -3.62 -11.40 3.53
CA PHE A 8 -3.11 -11.29 4.91
C PHE A 8 -1.76 -10.57 5.04
N GLY A 9 -0.89 -10.66 4.01
CA GLY A 9 0.31 -9.83 3.95
C GLY A 9 1.44 -10.16 4.96
N GLY A 10 1.49 -11.37 5.50
CA GLY A 10 2.63 -11.78 6.34
C GLY A 10 3.92 -11.94 5.53
N LEU A 11 5.04 -11.39 6.01
CA LEU A 11 6.38 -11.66 5.47
C LEU A 11 6.90 -13.02 5.93
N LEU A 12 7.54 -13.77 5.02
CA LEU A 12 8.22 -15.02 5.37
C LEU A 12 9.52 -14.74 6.12
N TYR A 13 9.77 -15.50 7.19
CA TYR A 13 11.03 -15.47 7.94
C TYR A 13 12.18 -16.10 7.15
N GLY A 14 11.86 -17.09 6.31
CA GLY A 14 12.81 -17.80 5.48
C GLY A 14 12.10 -18.64 4.40
N PRO A 15 12.86 -19.45 3.64
CA PRO A 15 12.26 -20.37 2.69
C PRO A 15 11.30 -21.35 3.40
N PRO A 16 10.20 -21.75 2.76
CA PRO A 16 9.30 -22.75 3.34
C PRO A 16 10.02 -24.09 3.50
N VAL A 17 9.71 -24.79 4.59
CA VAL A 17 10.18 -26.17 4.81
C VAL A 17 9.20 -27.10 4.14
N ILE A 18 9.69 -28.01 3.29
CA ILE A 18 8.88 -28.98 2.57
C ILE A 18 9.32 -30.37 2.99
N GLU A 19 8.41 -31.14 3.59
CA GLU A 19 8.66 -32.51 4.03
C GLU A 19 7.69 -33.48 3.35
N LYS A 20 8.22 -34.62 2.90
CA LYS A 20 7.40 -35.70 2.37
C LYS A 20 7.01 -36.63 3.52
N ILE A 21 5.74 -36.62 3.89
CA ILE A 21 5.16 -37.49 4.92
C ILE A 21 4.26 -38.49 4.22
N ASN A 22 4.66 -39.76 4.22
CA ASN A 22 4.01 -40.85 3.47
C ASN A 22 3.88 -40.52 1.97
N ASN A 23 2.64 -40.40 1.49
CA ASN A 23 2.29 -40.05 0.11
C ASN A 23 1.83 -38.58 -0.05
N SER A 24 2.08 -37.75 0.96
CA SER A 24 1.73 -36.32 0.96
C SER A 24 2.94 -35.43 1.21
N TYR A 25 2.81 -34.17 0.83
CA TYR A 25 3.76 -33.12 1.17
C TYR A 25 3.15 -32.21 2.24
N GLU A 26 3.87 -32.01 3.33
CA GLU A 26 3.60 -30.94 4.28
C GLU A 26 4.53 -29.77 3.94
N ILE A 27 3.99 -28.56 3.94
CA ILE A 27 4.77 -27.34 3.71
C ILE A 27 4.51 -26.39 4.87
N GLN A 28 5.58 -25.99 5.55
CA GLN A 28 5.53 -25.08 6.68
C GLN A 28 6.11 -23.72 6.29
N PHE A 29 5.39 -22.66 6.65
CA PHE A 29 5.76 -21.28 6.37
C PHE A 29 6.00 -20.56 7.70
N ALA A 30 7.27 -20.29 8.02
CA ALA A 30 7.60 -19.44 9.15
C ALA A 30 7.39 -17.97 8.78
N LEU A 31 6.64 -17.22 9.59
CA LEU A 31 6.38 -15.79 9.38
C LEU A 31 7.29 -14.95 10.27
N GLN A 32 7.70 -13.77 9.76
CA GLN A 32 8.34 -12.75 10.58
C GLN A 32 7.34 -12.18 11.60
N LYS A 33 7.86 -11.60 12.69
CA LYS A 33 7.04 -10.86 13.63
C LYS A 33 6.35 -9.72 12.89
N GLN A 34 5.02 -9.71 12.94
CA GLN A 34 4.22 -8.69 12.28
C GLN A 34 4.27 -7.37 13.05
N VAL A 35 4.15 -6.27 12.30
CA VAL A 35 3.87 -4.95 12.88
C VAL A 35 2.47 -5.00 13.48
N LEU A 36 2.32 -4.56 14.72
CA LEU A 36 1.02 -4.48 15.37
C LEU A 36 0.13 -3.50 14.61
N ARG A 37 -1.07 -3.94 14.27
CA ARG A 37 -2.07 -3.13 13.59
C ARG A 37 -2.61 -2.07 14.57
N GLN A 38 -2.91 -0.89 14.03
CA GLN A 38 -3.52 0.17 14.82
C GLN A 38 -5.05 0.06 14.70
N ASP A 39 -5.76 0.15 15.83
CA ASP A 39 -7.22 0.20 15.84
C ASP A 39 -7.70 1.42 15.04
N ALA A 40 -8.48 1.19 13.98
CA ALA A 40 -8.98 2.23 13.09
C ALA A 40 -10.00 3.17 13.75
N ARG A 41 -10.49 2.86 14.96
CA ARG A 41 -11.37 3.72 15.77
C ARG A 41 -10.61 4.77 16.56
N ILE A 42 -9.28 4.67 16.65
CA ILE A 42 -8.46 5.67 17.33
C ILE A 42 -8.59 7.02 16.63
N GLU A 43 -8.67 8.09 17.41
CA GLU A 43 -8.79 9.43 16.86
C GLU A 43 -7.43 9.92 16.35
N ILE A 44 -7.20 9.73 15.05
CA ILE A 44 -6.11 10.39 14.34
C ILE A 44 -6.59 11.69 13.72
N SER A 45 -5.67 12.59 13.42
CA SER A 45 -5.98 13.76 12.60
C SER A 45 -4.82 14.19 11.72
N THR A 46 -5.16 14.75 10.57
CA THR A 46 -4.21 15.31 9.62
C THR A 46 -4.80 16.58 9.01
N LEU A 47 -3.99 17.35 8.27
CA LEU A 47 -4.46 18.51 7.52
C LEU A 47 -4.94 18.05 6.15
N CYS A 48 -6.11 18.50 5.73
CA CYS A 48 -6.59 18.31 4.38
C CYS A 48 -5.63 18.99 3.40
N ARG A 49 -5.08 18.25 2.43
CA ARG A 49 -4.10 18.83 1.47
C ARG A 49 -4.62 20.05 0.72
N ASN A 50 -5.92 20.08 0.40
CA ASN A 50 -6.50 21.13 -0.44
C ASN A 50 -7.01 22.34 0.35
N THR A 51 -7.53 22.10 1.56
CA THR A 51 -8.21 23.15 2.35
C THR A 51 -7.43 23.59 3.58
N LEU A 52 -6.37 22.85 3.94
CA LEU A 52 -5.61 22.98 5.18
C LEU A 52 -6.46 22.86 6.45
N LYS A 53 -7.73 22.47 6.33
CA LYS A 53 -8.60 22.19 7.48
C LYS A 53 -8.24 20.85 8.09
N ARG A 54 -8.36 20.74 9.41
CA ARG A 54 -8.17 19.48 10.12
C ARG A 54 -9.25 18.47 9.70
N ILE A 55 -8.82 17.26 9.36
CA ILE A 55 -9.68 16.09 9.18
C ILE A 55 -9.28 15.03 10.22
N SER A 56 -10.25 14.28 10.74
CA SER A 56 -10.03 13.31 11.82
C SER A 56 -10.73 11.97 11.58
N GLY A 57 -10.34 10.98 12.38
CA GLY A 57 -10.91 9.63 12.35
C GLY A 57 -10.73 8.95 10.99
N ILE A 58 -11.78 8.27 10.52
CA ILE A 58 -11.74 7.51 9.26
C ILE A 58 -11.41 8.36 8.03
N ASN A 59 -11.80 9.64 8.01
CA ASN A 59 -11.49 10.55 6.90
C ASN A 59 -9.99 10.85 6.80
N ALA A 60 -9.28 10.87 7.94
CA ALA A 60 -7.83 10.99 7.94
C ALA A 60 -7.19 9.72 7.36
N PHE A 61 -7.70 8.53 7.67
CA PHE A 61 -7.24 7.27 7.06
C PHE A 61 -7.49 7.23 5.55
N ILE A 62 -8.66 7.66 5.08
CA ILE A 62 -8.94 7.78 3.64
C ILE A 62 -7.89 8.65 2.96
N GLN A 63 -7.60 9.84 3.51
CA GLN A 63 -6.56 10.71 2.94
C GLN A 63 -5.18 10.06 2.96
N ILE A 64 -4.84 9.31 4.03
CA ILE A 64 -3.57 8.58 4.12
C ILE A 64 -3.49 7.53 3.01
N PHE A 65 -4.52 6.71 2.82
CA PHE A 65 -4.55 5.69 1.76
C PHE A 65 -4.37 6.32 0.37
N GLU A 66 -5.14 7.36 0.05
CA GLU A 66 -5.01 8.07 -1.22
C GLU A 66 -3.64 8.72 -1.41
N SER A 67 -3.06 9.26 -0.33
CA SER A 67 -1.76 9.91 -0.36
C SER A 67 -0.62 8.91 -0.56
N VAL A 68 -0.68 7.76 0.10
CA VAL A 68 0.31 6.67 -0.04
C VAL A 68 0.23 6.06 -1.43
N LEU A 69 -0.98 5.72 -1.91
CA LEU A 69 -1.17 5.16 -3.25
C LEU A 69 -0.81 6.18 -4.34
N GLY A 70 -1.11 7.46 -4.13
CA GLY A 70 -0.83 8.50 -5.11
C GLY A 70 0.61 9.01 -5.13
N MET A 71 1.43 8.67 -4.14
CA MET A 71 2.85 9.02 -4.11
C MET A 71 3.64 7.92 -4.79
N ALA A 72 4.28 8.23 -5.93
CA ALA A 72 5.06 7.23 -6.64
C ALA A 72 6.35 6.86 -5.89
N GLN A 73 6.72 5.58 -5.93
CA GLN A 73 7.97 5.14 -5.32
C GLN A 73 9.18 5.83 -5.96
N GLY A 74 10.11 6.28 -5.13
CA GLY A 74 11.33 6.98 -5.56
C GLY A 74 11.18 8.49 -5.72
N THR A 75 10.00 9.07 -5.50
CA THR A 75 9.80 10.53 -5.62
C THR A 75 9.90 11.30 -4.29
N CYS A 76 10.09 10.60 -3.17
CA CYS A 76 10.27 11.23 -1.86
C CYS A 76 11.76 11.29 -1.50
N PHE A 77 12.37 12.48 -1.59
CA PHE A 77 13.82 12.65 -1.39
C PHE A 77 14.30 12.24 0.02
N SER A 78 13.45 12.29 1.05
CA SER A 78 13.84 11.91 2.41
C SER A 78 13.91 10.39 2.59
N ASN A 79 13.21 9.64 1.75
CA ASN A 79 13.28 8.18 1.71
C ASN A 79 12.74 7.68 0.36
N LEU A 80 13.66 7.31 -0.52
CA LEU A 80 13.36 6.87 -1.90
C LEU A 80 12.55 5.57 -1.95
N SER A 81 12.48 4.79 -0.86
CA SER A 81 11.65 3.59 -0.79
C SER A 81 10.17 3.87 -0.49
N LEU A 82 9.83 5.11 -0.10
CA LEU A 82 8.44 5.51 0.17
C LEU A 82 7.65 5.64 -1.12
N GLY A 83 6.36 5.32 -1.03
CA GLY A 83 5.39 5.45 -2.11
C GLY A 83 4.86 4.11 -2.58
N SER A 84 4.10 4.17 -3.67
CA SER A 84 3.49 3.04 -4.34
C SER A 84 3.93 2.94 -5.81
N ASP A 85 3.77 1.75 -6.37
CA ASP A 85 3.99 1.49 -7.79
C ASP A 85 2.74 1.71 -8.65
N ILE A 86 1.61 2.17 -8.07
CA ILE A 86 0.32 2.27 -8.77
C ILE A 86 0.42 3.11 -10.06
N SER A 87 1.18 4.20 -10.05
CA SER A 87 1.35 5.03 -11.24
C SER A 87 2.07 4.29 -12.37
N ASP A 88 3.18 3.60 -12.08
CA ASP A 88 3.89 2.77 -13.07
C ASP A 88 3.04 1.62 -13.57
N LEU A 89 2.34 0.92 -12.65
CA LEU A 89 1.45 -0.17 -12.98
C LEU A 89 0.31 0.31 -13.89
N TYR A 90 -0.23 1.50 -13.63
CA TYR A 90 -1.31 2.06 -14.44
C TYR A 90 -0.84 2.30 -15.88
N TRP A 91 0.30 2.96 -16.09
CA TRP A 91 0.75 3.25 -17.45
C TRP A 91 1.16 2.01 -18.24
N ARG A 92 1.63 0.96 -17.56
CA ARG A 92 2.01 -0.31 -18.20
C ARG A 92 0.83 -1.24 -18.45
N TYR A 93 -0.18 -1.24 -17.59
CA TYR A 93 -1.21 -2.28 -17.57
C TYR A 93 -2.66 -1.75 -17.59
N LYS A 94 -2.92 -0.45 -17.73
CA LYS A 94 -4.31 0.04 -17.88
C LYS A 94 -5.03 -0.69 -19.02
N GLY A 95 -6.28 -1.09 -18.77
CA GLY A 95 -7.08 -1.88 -19.72
C GLY A 95 -6.75 -3.37 -19.78
N SER A 96 -5.66 -3.83 -19.14
CA SER A 96 -5.33 -5.24 -19.04
C SER A 96 -6.09 -5.92 -17.88
N PRO A 97 -6.46 -7.22 -18.01
CA PRO A 97 -7.06 -7.98 -16.92
C PRO A 97 -6.16 -8.11 -15.68
N TRP A 98 -4.86 -7.87 -15.84
CA TRP A 98 -3.88 -7.98 -14.75
C TRP A 98 -3.85 -6.77 -13.82
N PHE A 99 -4.29 -5.59 -14.26
CA PHE A 99 -4.11 -4.36 -13.50
C PHE A 99 -4.75 -4.43 -12.11
N LYS A 100 -6.01 -4.91 -12.02
CA LYS A 100 -6.70 -5.10 -10.73
C LYS A 100 -5.87 -5.94 -9.76
N ASN A 101 -5.34 -7.07 -10.21
CA ASN A 101 -4.56 -7.97 -9.36
C ASN A 101 -3.23 -7.34 -8.95
N LEU A 102 -2.60 -6.55 -9.84
CA LEU A 102 -1.39 -5.79 -9.53
C LEU A 102 -1.66 -4.70 -8.46
N VAL A 103 -2.80 -4.01 -8.53
CA VAL A 103 -3.22 -3.06 -7.48
C VAL A 103 -3.43 -3.78 -6.14
N ILE A 104 -4.07 -4.94 -6.13
CA ILE A 104 -4.24 -5.76 -4.91
C ILE A 104 -2.89 -6.14 -4.33
N MET A 105 -1.96 -6.64 -5.15
CA MET A 105 -0.61 -7.00 -4.69
C MET A 105 0.13 -5.80 -4.12
N GLU A 106 -0.02 -4.62 -4.73
CA GLU A 106 0.61 -3.40 -4.24
C GLU A 106 0.01 -2.93 -2.91
N MET A 107 -1.31 -2.98 -2.75
CA MET A 107 -1.96 -2.70 -1.46
C MET A 107 -1.55 -3.70 -0.39
N ILE A 108 -1.44 -4.99 -0.73
CA ILE A 108 -0.91 -6.01 0.19
C ILE A 108 0.52 -5.63 0.59
N ARG A 109 1.42 -5.30 -0.35
CA ARG A 109 2.78 -4.86 -0.06
C ARG A 109 2.80 -3.70 0.95
N LEU A 110 1.94 -2.70 0.77
CA LEU A 110 1.79 -1.54 1.66
C LEU A 110 1.20 -1.89 3.05
N CYS A 111 0.49 -3.00 3.18
CA CYS A 111 0.07 -3.54 4.47
C CYS A 111 1.16 -4.40 5.13
N SER A 112 2.06 -4.96 4.33
CA SER A 112 2.93 -6.08 4.74
C SER A 112 4.34 -5.65 5.09
N ILE A 113 4.89 -4.75 4.28
CA ILE A 113 6.30 -4.40 4.32
C ILE A 113 6.46 -3.16 5.20
N PRO A 114 7.11 -3.30 6.38
CA PRO A 114 7.38 -2.15 7.23
C PRO A 114 8.36 -1.23 6.51
N GLN A 115 8.09 0.06 6.60
CA GLN A 115 9.03 1.07 6.13
C GLN A 115 9.88 1.51 7.31
N LEU A 116 11.20 1.49 7.11
CA LEU A 116 12.15 2.02 8.07
C LEU A 116 12.17 3.54 7.89
N ASN A 117 11.46 4.25 8.74
CA ASN A 117 11.68 5.68 8.90
C ASN A 117 12.84 5.87 9.88
N LYS A 118 13.91 6.54 9.44
CA LYS A 118 15.07 6.86 10.30
C LYS A 118 14.69 7.59 11.60
N SER A 119 13.52 8.23 11.64
CA SER A 119 12.97 8.95 12.79
C SER A 119 12.00 8.15 13.66
N GLN A 120 11.57 6.95 13.24
CA GLN A 120 10.63 6.12 14.00
C GLN A 120 11.38 4.93 14.62
N GLU A 121 11.36 4.85 15.95
CA GLU A 121 11.98 3.72 16.69
C GLU A 121 11.29 2.38 16.39
N THR A 122 10.02 2.42 15.97
CA THR A 122 9.22 1.23 15.65
C THR A 122 8.85 1.18 14.18
N PRO A 123 9.18 0.09 13.46
CA PRO A 123 8.76 -0.09 12.07
C PRO A 123 7.25 -0.07 11.94
N SER A 124 6.73 0.69 10.98
CA SER A 124 5.31 0.77 10.66
C SER A 124 5.07 0.44 9.19
N THR A 125 3.89 -0.09 8.87
CA THR A 125 3.46 -0.27 7.47
C THR A 125 2.65 0.95 7.02
N PRO A 126 2.71 1.35 5.74
CA PRO A 126 1.89 2.46 5.23
C PRO A 126 0.38 2.31 5.48
N PHE A 127 -0.12 1.07 5.39
CA PHE A 127 -1.53 0.73 5.64
C PHE A 127 -1.69 0.09 7.03
N LEU A 128 -1.21 0.78 8.07
CA LEU A 128 -1.09 0.26 9.43
C LEU A 128 -2.39 -0.31 10.04
N VAL A 129 -3.54 0.21 9.63
CA VAL A 129 -4.86 -0.20 10.15
C VAL A 129 -5.53 -1.32 9.37
N VAL A 130 -4.93 -1.75 8.25
CA VAL A 130 -5.55 -2.73 7.34
C VAL A 130 -5.07 -4.13 7.70
N ASN A 131 -6.02 -4.98 8.09
CA ASN A 131 -5.78 -6.40 8.35
C ASN A 131 -5.73 -7.20 7.06
N ARG A 132 -6.64 -6.88 6.13
CA ARG A 132 -6.82 -7.64 4.90
C ARG A 132 -7.36 -6.80 3.74
N ILE A 133 -6.92 -7.14 2.53
CA ILE A 133 -7.54 -6.69 1.28
C ILE A 133 -8.53 -7.78 0.81
N ASN A 134 -9.83 -7.51 0.88
CA ASN A 134 -10.86 -8.47 0.44
C ASN A 134 -11.11 -8.38 -1.06
N ASN A 135 -11.26 -7.16 -1.59
CA ASN A 135 -11.50 -6.91 -3.01
C ASN A 135 -11.07 -5.50 -3.42
N VAL A 136 -10.75 -5.35 -4.70
CA VAL A 136 -10.49 -4.06 -5.36
C VAL A 136 -11.20 -4.06 -6.70
N GLU A 137 -11.85 -2.95 -7.06
CA GLU A 137 -12.48 -2.78 -8.35
C GLU A 137 -12.08 -1.46 -8.99
N ILE A 138 -11.84 -1.51 -10.30
CA ILE A 138 -11.46 -0.34 -11.11
C ILE A 138 -12.62 -0.12 -12.09
N PRO A 139 -13.58 0.76 -11.76
CA PRO A 139 -14.81 0.93 -12.53
C PRO A 139 -14.54 1.52 -13.92
N SER A 140 -13.48 2.32 -14.04
CA SER A 140 -13.03 2.91 -15.28
C SER A 140 -11.52 3.18 -15.19
N PHE A 141 -10.83 3.03 -16.32
CA PHE A 141 -9.45 3.48 -16.47
C PHE A 141 -9.35 4.95 -16.88
N LYS A 142 -10.46 5.68 -16.99
CA LYS A 142 -10.43 7.11 -17.31
C LYS A 142 -9.94 7.89 -16.08
N LEU A 143 -8.91 8.70 -16.27
CA LEU A 143 -8.47 9.66 -15.26
C LEU A 143 -9.31 10.93 -15.34
N VAL A 144 -9.73 11.43 -14.19
CA VAL A 144 -10.31 12.78 -14.02
C VAL A 144 -9.35 13.57 -13.16
N ASP A 145 -8.79 14.67 -13.70
CA ASP A 145 -7.76 15.46 -13.03
C ASP A 145 -6.55 14.62 -12.55
N GLN A 146 -6.11 13.68 -13.39
CA GLN A 146 -5.08 12.67 -13.08
C GLN A 146 -5.42 11.74 -11.91
N ARG A 147 -6.69 11.63 -11.53
CA ARG A 147 -7.12 10.71 -10.47
C ARG A 147 -7.86 9.52 -11.05
N LEU A 148 -7.45 8.34 -10.59
CA LEU A 148 -8.10 7.06 -10.83
C LEU A 148 -9.06 6.74 -9.68
N GLU A 149 -10.28 6.35 -10.03
CA GLU A 149 -11.23 5.86 -9.04
C GLU A 149 -10.97 4.38 -8.75
N ILE A 150 -10.89 4.01 -7.48
CA ILE A 150 -10.65 2.65 -7.01
C ILE A 150 -11.66 2.34 -5.91
N PHE A 151 -12.52 1.35 -6.12
CA PHE A 151 -13.37 0.82 -5.06
C PHE A 151 -12.60 -0.25 -4.29
N VAL A 152 -12.61 -0.14 -2.96
CA VAL A 152 -11.91 -1.05 -2.05
C VAL A 152 -12.88 -1.70 -1.08
N ASP A 153 -12.64 -2.96 -0.78
CA ASP A 153 -13.24 -3.72 0.32
C ASP A 153 -12.08 -4.22 1.19
N LEU A 154 -11.96 -3.63 2.36
CA LEU A 154 -10.87 -3.85 3.30
C LEU A 154 -11.42 -4.41 4.60
N ASP A 155 -10.62 -5.19 5.31
CA ASP A 155 -10.84 -5.45 6.74
C ASP A 155 -9.94 -4.52 7.55
N LEU A 156 -10.54 -3.67 8.38
CA LEU A 156 -9.84 -2.70 9.19
C LEU A 156 -9.83 -3.14 10.66
N GLU A 157 -8.67 -3.04 11.31
CA GLU A 157 -8.53 -3.36 12.72
C GLU A 157 -9.51 -2.53 13.58
N GLY A 158 -10.27 -3.19 14.44
CA GLY A 158 -11.27 -2.56 15.30
C GLY A 158 -12.61 -2.17 14.64
N ILE A 159 -12.71 -2.09 13.31
CA ILE A 159 -13.94 -1.77 12.58
C ILE A 159 -14.54 -3.01 11.89
N GLY A 160 -13.69 -3.91 11.38
CA GLY A 160 -14.10 -5.02 10.53
C GLY A 160 -14.17 -4.61 9.06
N GLN A 161 -15.07 -5.24 8.31
CA GLN A 161 -15.24 -4.99 6.87
C GLN A 161 -15.66 -3.53 6.60
N TRP A 162 -14.91 -2.88 5.72
CA TRP A 162 -15.10 -1.50 5.32
C TRP A 162 -14.97 -1.34 3.81
N LYS A 163 -15.96 -0.71 3.19
CA LYS A 163 -16.01 -0.46 1.75
C LYS A 163 -15.95 1.04 1.48
N HIS A 164 -15.12 1.43 0.53
CA HIS A 164 -15.00 2.84 0.17
C HIS A 164 -14.52 3.04 -1.25
N LYS A 165 -14.68 4.27 -1.73
CA LYS A 165 -14.22 4.71 -3.04
C LYS A 165 -13.04 5.65 -2.85
N LEU A 166 -11.85 5.19 -3.19
CA LEU A 166 -10.63 5.98 -3.18
C LEU A 166 -10.48 6.73 -4.50
N SER A 167 -9.99 7.96 -4.42
CA SER A 167 -9.54 8.74 -5.56
C SER A 167 -8.02 8.82 -5.50
N VAL A 168 -7.31 8.09 -6.36
CA VAL A 168 -5.85 7.95 -6.30
C VAL A 168 -5.20 8.77 -7.40
N PHE A 169 -4.27 9.66 -7.06
CA PHE A 169 -3.50 10.42 -8.05
C PHE A 169 -2.55 9.50 -8.84
N ILE A 170 -2.52 9.66 -10.16
CA ILE A 170 -1.68 8.89 -11.07
C ILE A 170 -0.73 9.85 -11.78
N SER A 171 0.54 9.83 -11.39
CA SER A 171 1.57 10.65 -12.00
C SER A 171 1.79 10.24 -13.45
N THR A 172 1.99 11.21 -14.36
CA THR A 172 2.36 10.92 -15.75
C THR A 172 3.77 10.32 -15.84
N PRO A 173 4.13 9.60 -16.93
CA PRO A 173 5.48 9.07 -17.11
C PRO A 173 6.58 10.13 -17.00
N GLU A 174 6.31 11.35 -17.48
CA GLU A 174 7.22 12.49 -17.39
C GLU A 174 7.40 12.93 -15.94
N GLN A 175 6.30 13.10 -15.20
CA GLN A 175 6.32 13.45 -13.77
C GLN A 175 7.05 12.39 -12.93
N LEU A 176 6.88 11.10 -13.26
CA LEU A 176 7.60 10.01 -12.59
C LEU A 176 9.11 10.14 -12.82
N THR A 177 9.51 10.39 -14.06
CA THR A 177 10.93 10.49 -14.43
C THR A 177 11.58 11.71 -13.78
N GLU A 178 10.94 12.88 -13.88
CA GLU A 178 11.42 14.11 -13.27
C GLU A 178 11.43 14.04 -11.74
N GLY A 179 10.34 13.55 -11.14
CA GLY A 179 10.20 13.43 -9.69
C GLY A 179 11.23 12.51 -9.07
N ARG A 180 11.53 11.37 -9.72
CA ARG A 180 12.58 10.43 -9.27
C ARG A 180 13.97 11.02 -9.41
N LYS A 181 14.27 11.64 -10.55
CA LYS A 181 15.57 12.30 -10.78
C LYS A 181 15.83 13.38 -9.73
N LYS A 182 14.87 14.29 -9.52
CA LYS A 182 14.96 15.36 -8.52
C LYS A 182 15.10 14.81 -7.10
N ALA A 183 14.33 13.78 -6.75
CA ALA A 183 14.42 13.15 -5.44
C ALA A 183 15.78 12.50 -5.20
N GLN A 184 16.37 11.86 -6.21
CA GLN A 184 17.70 11.26 -6.15
C GLN A 184 18.80 12.32 -6.01
N GLU A 185 18.74 13.40 -6.80
CA GLU A 185 19.69 14.52 -6.71
C GLU A 185 19.71 15.11 -5.29
N ILE A 186 18.54 15.45 -4.74
CA ILE A 186 18.42 16.00 -3.39
C ILE A 186 18.85 14.98 -2.32
N ASN A 187 18.49 13.70 -2.49
CA ASN A 187 18.88 12.67 -1.53
C ASN A 187 20.41 12.52 -1.46
N TYR A 188 21.10 12.55 -2.60
CA TYR A 188 22.55 12.49 -2.69
C TYR A 188 23.24 13.74 -2.13
N GLU A 189 22.65 14.92 -2.28
CA GLU A 189 23.20 16.15 -1.72
C GLU A 189 23.09 16.22 -0.19
N LEU A 190 22.11 15.54 0.41
CA LEU A 190 21.77 15.64 1.82
C LEU A 190 22.23 14.46 2.69
N PHE A 191 22.57 13.30 2.10
CA PHE A 191 22.91 12.06 2.82
C PHE A 191 24.10 11.33 2.22
#